data_AF-A0A846PEU2-F1
#
_entry.id   AF-A0A846PEU2-F1
#
_cell.length_a   1.000
_cell.length_b   1.000
_cell.length_c   1.000
_cell.angle_alpha   90.00
_cell.angle_beta   90.00
_cell.angle_gamma   90.00
#
_symmetry.space_group_name_H-M   'P 1'
#
loop_
_entity.id
_entity.type
_entity.pdbx_description
1 polymer ?
#
loop_
_entity_poly.entity_id
_entity_poly.type
_entity_poly.pdbx_seq_one_letter_code
_entity_poly.pdbx_strand_id
1 'polypeptide(L)'
;MRSHVLATIAADFAHTEQGIYDFFGRTFYAYQYEAKAIRGVITKILKFLYDEEMIDVSGENIYATRFGRRISELYIDPVTGVLIRNALLSRAPMLTDLSFLHMIAHTPDIFPKMRPYSREMDELSLFVDQHRNEFMFPVPDEWEDRIAYEDFLGEAKLAWVLESWIEETSEDEMIGKFMVQPGDLYRA
;
A
#
# COMPACT_ATOMS: atom_id res chain seq x y z
N MET A 1 0.02 -4.73 -11.82
CA MET A 1 0.54 -4.26 -13.13
C MET A 1 1.57 -3.14 -12.97
N ARG A 2 1.31 -2.09 -12.15
CA ARG A 2 2.31 -1.02 -11.89
C ARG A 2 3.69 -1.56 -11.53
N SER A 3 3.75 -2.50 -10.59
CA SER A 3 4.98 -3.16 -10.15
C SER A 3 5.71 -3.87 -11.30
N HIS A 4 4.98 -4.47 -12.26
CA HIS A 4 5.60 -5.12 -13.42
C HIS A 4 6.19 -4.12 -14.41
N VAL A 5 5.51 -3.00 -14.68
CA VAL A 5 6.09 -1.94 -15.54
C VAL A 5 7.35 -1.37 -14.92
N LEU A 6 7.30 -1.05 -13.63
CA LEU A 6 8.46 -0.55 -12.91
C LEU A 6 9.61 -1.57 -12.92
N ALA A 7 9.31 -2.85 -12.68
CA ALA A 7 10.30 -3.92 -12.72
C ALA A 7 10.92 -4.12 -14.12
N THR A 8 10.15 -4.02 -15.19
CA THR A 8 10.68 -4.09 -16.57
C THR A 8 11.72 -3.00 -16.83
N ILE A 9 11.49 -1.79 -16.31
CA ILE A 9 12.44 -0.66 -16.44
C ILE A 9 13.62 -0.85 -15.48
N ALA A 10 13.36 -1.21 -14.22
CA ALA A 10 14.38 -1.34 -13.18
C ALA A 10 15.36 -2.49 -13.41
N ALA A 11 14.91 -3.55 -14.09
CA ALA A 11 15.72 -4.70 -14.48
C ALA A 11 16.34 -4.57 -15.89
N ASP A 12 16.28 -3.38 -16.49
CA ASP A 12 16.87 -3.08 -17.81
C ASP A 12 16.35 -3.98 -18.96
N PHE A 13 15.10 -4.45 -18.88
CA PHE A 13 14.47 -5.21 -19.97
C PHE A 13 13.92 -4.33 -21.09
N ALA A 14 13.58 -3.08 -20.78
CA ALA A 14 13.15 -2.09 -21.76
C ALA A 14 13.57 -0.68 -21.34
N HIS A 15 14.03 0.11 -22.31
CA HIS A 15 14.54 1.45 -22.09
C HIS A 15 13.72 2.54 -22.79
N THR A 16 12.68 2.19 -23.55
CA THR A 16 11.85 3.18 -24.26
C THR A 16 10.39 2.81 -24.08
N GLU A 17 9.49 3.78 -24.27
CA GLU A 17 8.05 3.53 -24.24
C GLU A 17 7.65 2.41 -25.23
N GLN A 18 8.21 2.44 -26.45
CA GLN A 18 7.97 1.41 -27.45
C GLN A 18 8.52 0.05 -27.02
N GLY A 19 9.71 -0.01 -26.42
CA GLY A 19 10.28 -1.25 -25.90
C GLY A 19 9.42 -1.87 -24.80
N ILE A 20 8.81 -1.05 -23.94
CA ILE A 20 7.86 -1.51 -22.92
C ILE A 20 6.61 -2.08 -23.59
N TYR A 21 6.05 -1.41 -24.60
CA TYR A 21 4.92 -1.95 -25.36
C TYR A 21 5.25 -3.28 -26.03
N ASP A 22 6.44 -3.42 -26.60
CA ASP A 22 6.88 -4.65 -27.26
C ASP A 22 7.07 -5.79 -26.26
N PHE A 23 7.59 -5.49 -25.06
CA PHE A 23 7.71 -6.46 -23.97
C PHE A 23 6.33 -6.99 -23.55
N PHE A 24 5.39 -6.08 -23.25
CA PHE A 24 4.04 -6.48 -22.83
C PHE A 24 3.20 -7.06 -23.97
N GLY A 25 3.50 -6.73 -25.22
CA GLY A 25 2.87 -7.28 -26.42
C GLY A 25 3.13 -8.79 -26.62
N ARG A 26 4.12 -9.35 -25.93
CA ARG A 26 4.45 -10.80 -25.94
C ARG A 26 3.80 -11.57 -24.79
N THR A 27 3.05 -10.90 -23.91
CA THR A 27 2.39 -11.55 -22.78
C THR A 27 1.17 -12.34 -23.24
N PHE A 28 0.76 -13.33 -22.43
CA PHE A 28 -0.46 -14.10 -22.71
C PHE A 28 -1.71 -13.21 -22.79
N TYR A 29 -1.77 -12.11 -22.03
CA TYR A 29 -2.86 -11.13 -22.14
C TYR A 29 -2.94 -10.52 -23.54
N ALA A 30 -1.81 -10.10 -24.12
CA ALA A 30 -1.76 -9.54 -25.48
C ALA A 30 -1.96 -10.61 -26.57
N TYR A 31 -1.78 -11.89 -26.25
CA TYR A 31 -2.14 -12.99 -27.13
C TYR A 31 -3.66 -13.24 -27.15
N GLN A 32 -4.34 -13.08 -26.02
CA GLN A 32 -5.79 -13.30 -25.89
C GLN A 32 -6.63 -12.07 -26.29
N TYR A 33 -6.12 -10.86 -26.03
CA TYR A 33 -6.80 -9.59 -26.28
C TYR A 33 -5.98 -8.72 -27.22
N GLU A 34 -6.62 -7.72 -27.85
CA GLU A 34 -5.88 -6.78 -28.69
C GLU A 34 -4.84 -5.99 -27.90
N ALA A 35 -3.59 -5.99 -28.39
CA ALA A 35 -2.47 -5.24 -27.80
C ALA A 35 -2.74 -3.74 -27.64
N LYS A 36 -3.73 -3.18 -28.35
CA LYS A 36 -4.15 -1.78 -28.22
C LYS A 36 -4.74 -1.46 -26.85
N ALA A 37 -5.40 -2.42 -26.20
CA ALA A 37 -6.02 -2.22 -24.89
C ALA A 37 -4.99 -2.04 -23.77
N ILE A 38 -3.86 -2.77 -23.82
CA ILE A 38 -2.83 -2.70 -22.77
C ILE A 38 -1.99 -1.42 -22.87
N ARG A 39 -1.83 -0.85 -24.07
CA ARG A 39 -1.05 0.38 -24.29
C ARG A 39 -1.57 1.53 -23.42
N GLY A 40 -2.89 1.79 -23.45
CA GLY A 40 -3.47 2.89 -22.67
C GLY A 40 -3.30 2.73 -21.16
N VAL A 41 -3.26 1.48 -20.66
CA VAL A 41 -2.97 1.19 -19.24
C VAL A 41 -1.51 1.45 -18.93
N ILE A 42 -0.58 0.97 -19.77
CA ILE A 42 0.86 1.20 -19.63
C ILE A 42 1.17 2.70 -19.66
N THR A 43 0.59 3.49 -20.58
CA THR A 43 0.80 4.94 -20.64
C THR A 43 0.42 5.63 -19.33
N LYS A 44 -0.74 5.26 -18.75
CA LYS A 44 -1.18 5.80 -17.45
C LYS A 44 -0.22 5.42 -16.31
N ILE A 45 0.34 4.21 -16.35
CA ILE A 45 1.29 3.74 -15.35
C ILE A 45 2.64 4.44 -15.50
N LEU A 46 3.16 4.60 -16.71
CA LEU A 46 4.39 5.35 -16.95
C LEU A 46 4.25 6.79 -16.47
N LYS A 47 3.11 7.43 -16.76
CA LYS A 47 2.81 8.75 -16.22
C LYS A 47 2.83 8.77 -14.69
N PHE A 48 2.14 7.84 -14.03
CA PHE A 48 2.16 7.73 -12.57
C PHE A 48 3.58 7.53 -12.03
N LEU A 49 4.37 6.62 -12.60
CA LEU A 49 5.74 6.34 -12.14
C LEU A 49 6.65 7.55 -12.33
N TYR A 50 6.45 8.33 -13.38
CA TYR A 50 7.20 9.56 -13.64
C TYR A 50 6.79 10.67 -12.66
N ASP A 51 5.48 10.92 -12.53
CA ASP A 51 4.92 11.93 -11.64
C ASP A 51 5.31 11.65 -10.16
N GLU A 52 5.49 10.37 -9.79
CA GLU A 52 5.93 9.93 -8.45
C GLU A 52 7.45 9.71 -8.31
N GLU A 53 8.25 10.19 -9.26
CA GLU A 53 9.73 10.18 -9.22
C GLU A 53 10.36 8.77 -9.14
N MET A 54 9.66 7.74 -9.62
CA MET A 54 10.18 6.37 -9.69
C MET A 54 10.96 6.11 -10.99
N ILE A 55 10.62 6.82 -12.05
CA ILE A 55 11.34 6.78 -13.33
C ILE A 55 11.69 8.20 -13.77
N ASP A 56 12.72 8.30 -14.61
CA ASP A 56 13.14 9.53 -15.26
C ASP A 56 13.30 9.30 -16.77
N VAL A 57 13.22 10.38 -17.54
CA VAL A 57 13.23 10.36 -19.02
C VAL A 57 14.35 11.24 -19.55
N SER A 58 15.21 10.67 -20.39
CA SER A 58 16.29 11.39 -21.08
C SER A 58 16.23 11.10 -22.58
N GLY A 59 15.71 12.06 -23.35
CA GLY A 59 15.37 11.85 -24.75
C GLY A 59 14.26 10.81 -24.89
N GLU A 60 14.52 9.73 -25.62
CA GLU A 60 13.60 8.59 -25.76
C GLU A 60 13.78 7.53 -24.66
N ASN A 61 14.84 7.66 -23.85
CA ASN A 61 15.19 6.64 -22.87
C ASN A 61 14.49 6.88 -21.53
N ILE A 62 14.04 5.80 -20.92
CA ILE A 62 13.38 5.74 -19.62
C ILE A 62 14.27 4.91 -18.69
N TYR A 63 14.53 5.44 -17.50
CA TYR A 63 15.37 4.80 -16.49
C TYR A 63 14.70 4.82 -15.12
N ALA A 64 14.88 3.77 -14.32
CA ALA A 64 14.44 3.77 -12.93
C ALA A 64 15.35 4.66 -12.07
N THR A 65 14.75 5.51 -11.23
CA THR A 65 15.48 6.31 -10.24
C THR A 65 16.01 5.41 -9.11
N ARG A 66 16.77 5.97 -8.16
CA ARG A 66 17.16 5.23 -6.95
C ARG A 66 15.93 4.79 -6.15
N PHE A 67 14.90 5.64 -6.10
CA PHE A 67 13.64 5.34 -5.43
C PHE A 67 12.89 4.22 -6.16
N GLY A 68 12.66 4.34 -7.47
CA GLY A 68 11.97 3.31 -8.25
C GLY A 68 12.67 1.95 -8.22
N ARG A 69 14.01 1.92 -8.30
CA ARG A 69 14.77 0.67 -8.13
C ARG A 69 14.52 0.03 -6.77
N ARG A 70 14.59 0.82 -5.68
CA ARG A 70 14.36 0.31 -4.33
C ARG A 70 12.95 -0.28 -4.17
N ILE A 71 11.93 0.39 -4.71
CA ILE A 71 10.55 -0.12 -4.70
C ILE A 71 10.45 -1.46 -5.44
N SER A 72 11.07 -1.56 -6.61
CA SER A 72 11.10 -2.82 -7.38
C SER A 72 11.85 -3.94 -6.65
N GLU A 73 12.97 -3.64 -5.99
CA GLU A 73 13.77 -4.62 -5.23
C GLU A 73 13.03 -5.14 -4.00
N LEU A 74 12.25 -4.28 -3.33
CA LEU A 74 11.44 -4.64 -2.17
C LEU A 74 10.17 -5.41 -2.53
N TYR A 75 9.83 -5.49 -3.82
CA TYR A 75 8.65 -6.19 -4.31
C TYR A 75 7.31 -5.67 -3.72
N ILE A 76 7.25 -4.38 -3.41
CA ILE A 76 6.04 -3.70 -2.93
C ILE A 76 5.33 -2.95 -4.07
N ASP A 77 4.01 -2.72 -3.95
CA ASP A 77 3.30 -1.92 -4.95
C ASP A 77 3.87 -0.49 -5.00
N PRO A 78 4.04 0.11 -6.19
CA PRO A 78 4.42 1.50 -6.32
C PRO A 78 3.57 2.48 -5.50
N VAL A 79 2.27 2.22 -5.34
CA VAL A 79 1.40 3.04 -4.48
C VAL A 79 1.83 2.94 -3.01
N THR A 80 2.18 1.75 -2.52
CA THR A 80 2.75 1.57 -1.17
C THR A 80 4.02 2.39 -1.00
N GLY A 81 4.91 2.35 -1.98
CA GLY A 81 6.14 3.16 -1.97
C GLY A 81 5.87 4.65 -1.79
N VAL A 82 4.89 5.19 -2.53
CA VAL A 82 4.46 6.59 -2.44
C VAL A 82 3.86 6.90 -1.06
N LEU A 83 2.95 6.05 -0.57
CA LEU A 83 2.28 6.23 0.72
C LEU A 83 3.32 6.29 1.86
N ILE A 84 4.25 5.34 1.91
CA ILE A 84 5.32 5.30 2.92
C ILE A 84 6.22 6.53 2.81
N ARG A 85 6.67 6.89 1.60
CA ARG A 85 7.52 8.09 1.39
C ARG A 85 6.82 9.33 1.92
N ASN A 86 5.56 9.55 1.55
CA ASN A 86 4.81 10.74 1.92
C ASN A 86 4.51 10.78 3.44
N ALA A 87 4.16 9.64 4.03
CA ALA A 87 3.95 9.50 5.48
C ALA A 87 5.23 9.82 6.28
N LEU A 88 6.39 9.32 5.86
CA LEU A 88 7.67 9.59 6.53
C LEU A 88 8.13 11.06 6.41
N LEU A 89 7.74 11.74 5.33
CA LEU A 89 8.02 13.17 5.12
C LEU A 89 7.10 14.08 5.93
N SER A 90 5.81 13.77 5.98
CA SER A 90 4.79 14.58 6.67
C SER A 90 4.77 14.33 8.18
N ARG A 91 4.89 13.07 8.59
CA ARG A 91 4.90 12.55 9.97
C ARG A 91 3.61 12.81 10.75
N ALA A 92 3.33 11.91 11.70
CA ALA A 92 2.32 12.14 12.71
C ALA A 92 2.79 13.21 13.71
N PRO A 93 1.86 13.95 14.35
CA PRO A 93 2.19 14.87 15.44
C PRO A 93 2.99 14.24 16.59
N MET A 94 2.67 12.99 16.93
CA MET A 94 3.38 12.18 17.91
C MET A 94 3.80 10.87 17.24
N LEU A 95 5.11 10.56 17.27
CA LEU A 95 5.61 9.32 16.69
C LEU A 95 5.74 8.24 17.76
N THR A 96 5.04 7.14 17.54
CA THR A 96 5.06 5.93 18.36
C THR A 96 5.14 4.70 17.45
N ASP A 97 5.23 3.50 18.04
CA ASP A 97 5.20 2.26 17.27
C ASP A 97 3.88 2.13 16.48
N LEU A 98 2.76 2.51 17.10
CA LEU A 98 1.44 2.56 16.46
C LEU A 98 1.45 3.39 15.16
N SER A 99 2.19 4.50 15.11
CA SER A 99 2.30 5.33 13.91
C SER A 99 2.82 4.55 12.70
N PHE A 100 3.83 3.71 12.91
CA PHE A 100 4.45 2.92 11.85
C PHE A 100 3.64 1.67 11.53
N LEU A 101 3.06 1.02 12.54
CA LEU A 101 2.19 -0.14 12.37
C LEU A 101 0.95 0.23 11.55
N HIS A 102 0.30 1.35 11.89
CA HIS A 102 -0.81 1.88 11.11
C HIS A 102 -0.36 2.28 9.69
N MET A 103 0.84 2.87 9.55
CA MET A 103 1.34 3.23 8.23
C MET A 103 1.46 2.02 7.30
N ILE A 104 1.92 0.88 7.81
CA ILE A 104 1.98 -0.39 7.06
C ILE A 104 0.58 -0.93 6.79
N ALA A 105 -0.31 -0.92 7.79
CA ALA A 105 -1.69 -1.38 7.66
C ALA A 105 -2.49 -0.61 6.59
N HIS A 106 -2.19 0.68 6.40
CA HIS A 106 -2.81 1.54 5.38
C HIS A 106 -2.38 1.20 3.93
N THR A 107 -1.33 0.40 3.75
CA THR A 107 -0.79 0.11 2.41
C THR A 107 -1.64 -0.91 1.65
N PRO A 108 -1.70 -0.83 0.30
CA PRO A 108 -2.41 -1.82 -0.51
C PRO A 108 -1.75 -3.21 -0.52
N ASP A 109 -0.50 -3.35 -0.05
CA ASP A 109 0.18 -4.64 0.05
C ASP A 109 -0.37 -5.50 1.20
N ILE A 110 -1.00 -4.88 2.21
CA ILE A 110 -1.74 -5.59 3.26
C ILE A 110 -3.14 -5.93 2.74
N PHE A 111 -3.32 -7.19 2.36
CA PHE A 111 -4.60 -7.70 1.86
C PHE A 111 -4.89 -9.12 2.36
N PRO A 112 -6.16 -9.48 2.65
CA PRO A 112 -7.32 -8.58 2.75
C PRO A 112 -7.21 -7.70 3.99
N LYS A 113 -7.80 -6.51 3.94
CA LYS A 113 -7.93 -5.67 5.14
C LYS A 113 -8.78 -6.39 6.18
N MET A 114 -8.36 -6.28 7.44
CA MET A 114 -9.08 -6.83 8.58
C MET A 114 -10.32 -5.97 8.86
N ARG A 115 -11.46 -6.34 8.27
CA ARG A 115 -12.70 -5.58 8.46
C ARG A 115 -13.21 -5.72 9.90
N PRO A 116 -13.52 -4.62 10.58
CA PRO A 116 -14.15 -4.68 11.89
C PRO A 116 -15.52 -5.33 11.82
N TYR A 117 -15.89 -6.07 12.86
CA TYR A 117 -17.27 -6.46 13.07
C TYR A 117 -18.05 -5.30 13.69
N SER A 118 -19.38 -5.27 13.50
CA SER A 118 -20.23 -4.20 14.04
C SER A 118 -20.08 -3.99 15.55
N ARG A 119 -19.77 -5.05 16.32
CA ARG A 119 -19.56 -4.98 17.77
C ARG A 119 -18.23 -4.37 18.21
N GLU A 120 -17.28 -4.19 17.29
CA GLU A 120 -15.97 -3.58 17.57
C GLU A 120 -15.93 -2.09 17.21
N MET A 121 -16.93 -1.61 16.46
CA MET A 121 -16.92 -0.26 15.87
C MET A 121 -16.78 0.84 16.92
N ASP A 122 -17.51 0.73 18.03
CA ASP A 122 -17.49 1.74 19.10
C ASP A 122 -16.12 1.76 19.81
N GLU A 123 -15.56 0.58 20.10
CA GLU A 123 -14.25 0.46 20.77
C GLU A 123 -13.12 0.95 19.85
N LEU A 124 -13.15 0.58 18.57
CA LEU A 124 -12.17 1.05 17.60
C LEU A 124 -12.28 2.55 17.34
N SER A 125 -13.49 3.11 17.32
CA SER A 125 -13.68 4.56 17.18
C SER A 125 -13.09 5.31 18.37
N LEU A 126 -13.29 4.79 19.60
CA LEU A 126 -12.67 5.35 20.80
C LEU A 126 -11.14 5.25 20.75
N PHE A 127 -10.60 4.11 20.33
CA PHE A 127 -9.17 3.92 20.13
C PHE A 127 -8.60 4.93 19.13
N VAL A 128 -9.26 5.11 17.97
CA VAL A 128 -8.84 6.10 16.97
C VAL A 128 -8.87 7.52 17.50
N ASP A 129 -9.87 7.90 18.30
CA ASP A 129 -9.94 9.24 18.90
C ASP A 129 -8.80 9.47 19.91
N GLN A 130 -8.52 8.48 20.77
CA GLN A 130 -7.45 8.54 21.76
C GLN A 130 -6.06 8.65 21.13
N HIS A 131 -5.83 7.91 20.04
CA HIS A 131 -4.55 7.83 19.33
C HIS A 131 -4.47 8.74 18.11
N ARG A 132 -5.41 9.70 17.95
CA ARG A 132 -5.55 10.53 16.75
C ARG A 132 -4.26 11.25 16.34
N ASN A 133 -3.44 11.64 17.32
CA ASN A 133 -2.18 12.35 17.11
C ASN A 133 -1.02 11.43 16.68
N GLU A 134 -1.23 10.12 16.66
CA GLU A 134 -0.21 9.11 16.31
C GLU A 134 -0.35 8.61 14.88
N PHE A 135 -1.47 8.86 14.20
CA PHE A 135 -1.66 8.40 12.83
C PHE A 135 -0.90 9.26 11.82
N MET A 136 -0.17 8.59 10.93
CA MET A 136 0.57 9.19 9.81
C MET A 136 -0.34 9.66 8.66
N PHE A 137 -1.60 9.24 8.67
CA PHE A 137 -2.61 9.55 7.65
C PHE A 137 -3.80 10.26 8.33
N PRO A 138 -4.48 11.17 7.61
CA PRO A 138 -5.65 11.86 8.16
C PRO A 138 -6.77 10.85 8.45
N VAL A 139 -7.32 10.92 9.65
CA VAL A 139 -8.52 10.17 10.02
C VAL A 139 -9.72 10.70 9.22
N PRO A 140 -10.41 9.88 8.41
CA PRO A 140 -11.60 10.29 7.67
C PRO A 140 -12.73 10.76 8.59
N ASP A 141 -13.58 11.65 8.11
CA ASP A 141 -14.82 12.01 8.80
C ASP A 141 -15.92 10.99 8.47
N GLU A 142 -16.50 10.38 9.50
CA GLU A 142 -17.54 9.35 9.36
C GLU A 142 -18.79 9.86 8.64
N TRP A 143 -19.16 11.13 8.85
CA TRP A 143 -20.35 11.73 8.26
C TRP A 143 -20.13 12.12 6.80
N GLU A 144 -18.89 12.44 6.42
CA GLU A 144 -18.52 12.73 5.03
C GLU A 144 -18.33 11.47 4.19
N ASP A 145 -17.57 10.49 4.71
CA ASP A 145 -17.29 9.23 4.03
C ASP A 145 -17.21 8.05 5.01
N ARG A 146 -18.38 7.45 5.25
CA ARG A 146 -18.51 6.27 6.10
C ARG A 146 -17.69 5.07 5.63
N ILE A 147 -17.51 4.89 4.32
CA ILE A 147 -16.77 3.73 3.77
C ILE A 147 -15.28 3.91 4.05
N ALA A 148 -14.74 5.11 3.81
CA ALA A 148 -13.36 5.42 4.14
C ALA A 148 -13.08 5.30 5.64
N TYR A 149 -14.02 5.76 6.48
CA TYR A 149 -13.90 5.62 7.93
C TYR A 149 -13.92 4.15 8.37
N GLU A 150 -14.83 3.32 7.85
CA GLU A 150 -14.86 1.87 8.12
C GLU A 150 -13.56 1.16 7.67
N ASP A 151 -13.01 1.54 6.52
CA ASP A 151 -11.72 1.01 6.04
C ASP A 151 -10.56 1.44 6.96
N PHE A 152 -10.58 2.69 7.44
CA PHE A 152 -9.60 3.22 8.41
C PHE A 152 -9.68 2.49 9.75
N LEU A 153 -10.88 2.18 10.25
CA LEU A 153 -11.05 1.39 11.46
C LEU A 153 -10.46 -0.02 11.32
N GLY A 154 -10.52 -0.61 10.12
CA GLY A 154 -9.84 -1.89 9.84
C GLY A 154 -8.31 -1.78 9.89
N GLU A 155 -7.75 -0.67 9.42
CA GLU A 155 -6.31 -0.37 9.51
C GLU A 155 -5.88 -0.15 10.96
N ALA A 156 -6.65 0.64 11.71
CA ALA A 156 -6.43 0.88 13.13
C ALA A 156 -6.53 -0.41 13.95
N LYS A 157 -7.51 -1.28 13.65
CA LYS A 157 -7.64 -2.60 14.26
C LYS A 157 -6.38 -3.44 14.04
N LEU A 158 -5.90 -3.53 12.80
CA LEU A 158 -4.70 -4.29 12.49
C LEU A 158 -3.47 -3.70 13.21
N ALA A 159 -3.33 -2.39 13.22
CA ALA A 159 -2.24 -1.71 13.93
C ALA A 159 -2.26 -2.05 15.43
N TRP A 160 -3.45 -2.07 16.05
CA TRP A 160 -3.60 -2.40 17.47
C TRP A 160 -3.32 -3.88 17.79
N VAL A 161 -3.69 -4.79 16.86
CA VAL A 161 -3.32 -6.21 16.95
C VAL A 161 -1.79 -6.36 16.90
N LEU A 162 -1.13 -5.73 15.94
CA LEU A 162 0.32 -5.78 15.79
C LEU A 162 1.05 -5.14 16.99
N GLU A 163 0.49 -4.06 17.55
CA GLU A 163 1.01 -3.43 18.76
C GLU A 163 0.90 -4.37 19.96
N SER A 164 -0.25 -5.02 20.14
CA SER A 164 -0.45 -6.01 21.21
C SER A 164 0.50 -7.20 21.07
N TRP A 165 0.81 -7.60 19.83
CA TRP A 165 1.77 -8.65 19.53
C TRP A 165 3.21 -8.27 19.94
N ILE A 166 3.68 -7.07 19.60
CA ILE A 166 5.03 -6.62 19.98
C ILE A 166 5.18 -6.38 21.49
N GLU A 167 4.07 -6.12 22.19
CA GLU A 167 3.99 -6.04 23.66
C GLU A 167 3.81 -7.42 24.34
N GLU A 168 4.00 -8.51 23.60
CA GLU A 168 3.96 -9.90 24.10
C GLU A 168 2.62 -10.31 24.74
N THR A 169 1.50 -9.71 24.30
CA THR A 169 0.15 -10.16 24.72
C THR A 169 -0.09 -11.60 24.25
N SER A 170 -0.72 -12.43 25.08
CA SER A 170 -0.93 -13.84 24.71
C SER A 170 -1.91 -13.99 23.54
N GLU A 171 -1.74 -15.05 22.74
CA GLU A 171 -2.59 -15.31 21.57
C GLU A 171 -4.08 -15.44 21.96
N ASP A 172 -4.39 -16.13 23.05
CA ASP A 172 -5.75 -16.29 23.55
C ASP A 172 -6.39 -14.94 23.94
N GLU A 173 -5.62 -14.03 24.53
CA GLU A 173 -6.08 -12.67 24.86
C GLU A 173 -6.34 -11.85 23.61
N MET A 174 -5.44 -11.91 22.62
CA MET A 174 -5.61 -11.20 21.34
C MET A 174 -6.82 -11.72 20.56
N ILE A 175 -7.03 -13.04 20.51
CA ILE A 175 -8.23 -13.66 19.90
C ILE A 175 -9.47 -13.22 20.66
N GLY A 176 -9.45 -13.21 21.99
CA GLY A 176 -10.59 -12.78 22.80
C GLY A 176 -10.96 -11.32 22.57
N LYS A 177 -9.97 -10.44 22.51
CA LYS A 177 -10.13 -8.98 22.38
C LYS A 177 -10.49 -8.55 20.97
N PHE A 178 -9.72 -8.96 19.98
CA PHE A 178 -9.84 -8.48 18.59
C PHE A 178 -10.65 -9.43 17.69
N MET A 179 -11.08 -10.59 18.22
CA MET A 179 -11.70 -11.68 17.47
C MET A 179 -11.11 -11.92 16.08
N VAL A 180 -9.78 -11.90 16.09
CA VAL A 180 -8.92 -12.42 15.03
C VAL A 180 -8.80 -13.93 15.19
N GLN A 181 -8.50 -14.63 14.10
CA GLN A 181 -8.20 -16.06 14.15
C GLN A 181 -6.67 -16.27 14.20
N PRO A 182 -6.19 -17.43 14.71
CA PRO A 182 -4.77 -17.78 14.67
C PRO A 182 -4.13 -17.63 13.27
N GLY A 183 -4.89 -17.97 12.22
CA GLY A 183 -4.44 -17.83 10.84
C GLY A 183 -4.31 -16.39 10.36
N ASP A 184 -5.09 -15.46 10.93
CA ASP A 184 -4.98 -14.03 10.63
C ASP A 184 -3.71 -13.47 11.28
N LEU A 185 -3.41 -13.88 12.51
CA LEU A 185 -2.20 -13.47 13.25
C LEU A 185 -0.91 -13.91 12.57
N TYR A 186 -0.85 -15.14 12.04
CA TYR A 186 0.35 -15.64 11.36
C TYR A 186 0.57 -14.99 9.98
N ARG A 187 -0.47 -14.41 9.39
CA ARG A 187 -0.44 -13.78 8.07
C ARG A 187 -0.13 -12.29 8.14
N ALA A 188 -0.59 -11.63 9.20
CA ALA A 188 -0.37 -10.22 9.50
C ALA A 188 1.12 -9.94 9.75
#